data_AF-A0A069PEP7-F1
#
_entry.id   AF-A0A069PEP7-F1
#
_cell.length_a   1.000
_cell.length_b   1.000
_cell.length_c   1.000
_cell.angle_alpha   90.00
_cell.angle_beta   90.00
_cell.angle_gamma   90.00
#
_symmetry.space_group_name_H-M   'P 1'
#
loop_
_entity.id
_entity.type
_entity.pdbx_description
1 polymer ?
#
loop_
_entity_poly.entity_id
_entity_poly.type
_entity_poly.pdbx_seq_one_letter_code
_entity_poly.pdbx_strand_id
1 'polypeptide(L)'
;METLFAADAAVRQAVPAVVLRHRSAGVLTWALLHAIEAEVLAEVAATGKHSRRILDMIRAPAALDYPSDGSPASFEGHDFVPIVFGVIEEEWRRVN
;
A
#
# COMPACT_ATOMS: atom_id res chain seq x y z
N MET A 1 14.24 -15.89 0.99
CA MET A 1 13.04 -15.78 0.13
C MET A 1 11.77 -15.74 0.99
N GLU A 2 11.63 -16.57 2.02
CA GLU A 2 10.49 -16.55 2.96
C GLU A 2 10.20 -15.20 3.63
N THR A 3 11.23 -14.38 3.89
CA THR A 3 11.06 -13.08 4.56
C THR A 3 10.32 -12.03 3.72
N LEU A 4 10.44 -12.09 2.39
CA LEU A 4 9.70 -11.20 1.48
C LEU A 4 8.23 -11.59 1.41
N PHE A 5 7.93 -12.88 1.26
CA PHE A 5 6.56 -13.40 1.30
C PHE A 5 5.89 -13.15 2.64
N ALA A 6 6.63 -13.28 3.75
CA ALA A 6 6.09 -12.96 5.07
C ALA A 6 5.77 -11.47 5.22
N ALA A 7 6.58 -10.58 4.62
CA ALA A 7 6.32 -9.14 4.64
C ALA A 7 5.14 -8.75 3.72
N ASP A 8 5.01 -9.36 2.54
CA ASP A 8 3.84 -9.24 1.67
C ASP A 8 2.55 -9.71 2.39
N ALA A 9 2.60 -10.87 3.03
CA ALA A 9 1.48 -11.40 3.79
C ALA A 9 1.11 -10.50 4.98
N ALA A 10 2.09 -9.86 5.62
CA ALA A 10 1.83 -8.89 6.69
C ALA A 10 1.16 -7.62 6.16
N VAL A 11 1.61 -7.08 5.02
CA VAL A 11 0.97 -5.96 4.33
C VAL A 11 -0.48 -6.32 3.98
N ARG A 12 -0.71 -7.46 3.31
CA ARG A 12 -2.06 -7.93 2.94
C ARG A 12 -3.00 -8.09 4.13
N GLN A 13 -2.48 -8.39 5.32
CA GLN A 13 -3.28 -8.47 6.55
C GLN A 13 -3.55 -7.09 7.17
N ALA A 14 -2.65 -6.12 7.01
CA ALA A 14 -2.79 -4.77 7.55
C ALA A 14 -3.64 -3.85 6.64
N VAL A 15 -3.55 -4.01 5.32
CA VAL A 15 -4.29 -3.19 4.33
C VAL A 15 -5.78 -3.10 4.63
N PRO A 16 -6.53 -4.20 4.88
CA PRO A 16 -7.97 -4.12 5.10
C PRO A 16 -8.34 -3.24 6.30
N ALA A 17 -7.56 -3.31 7.38
CA ALA A 17 -7.80 -2.51 8.58
C ALA A 17 -7.58 -1.02 8.31
N VAL A 18 -6.53 -0.66 7.56
CA VAL A 18 -6.22 0.73 7.21
C VAL A 18 -7.21 1.27 6.17
N VAL A 19 -7.50 0.51 5.11
CA VAL A 19 -8.49 0.85 4.07
C VAL A 19 -9.86 1.10 4.69
N LEU A 20 -10.30 0.25 5.62
CA LEU A 20 -11.59 0.42 6.30
C LEU A 20 -11.66 1.74 7.10
N ARG A 21 -10.55 2.20 7.66
CA ARG A 21 -10.46 3.49 8.37
C ARG A 21 -10.61 4.68 7.42
N HIS A 22 -10.12 4.53 6.19
CA HIS A 22 -10.15 5.58 5.16
C HIS A 22 -11.36 5.52 4.23
N ARG A 23 -12.16 4.45 4.25
CA ARG A 23 -13.34 4.25 3.38
C ARG A 23 -14.29 5.45 3.32
N SER A 24 -14.36 6.25 4.40
CA SER A 24 -15.18 7.46 4.48
C SER A 24 -14.75 8.57 3.52
N ALA A 25 -13.56 8.50 2.92
CA ALA A 25 -13.11 9.45 1.90
C ALA A 25 -13.85 9.29 0.57
N GLY A 26 -14.47 8.13 0.31
CA GLY A 26 -15.32 7.87 -0.87
C GLY A 26 -14.60 7.69 -2.21
N VAL A 27 -13.43 8.31 -2.40
CA VAL A 27 -12.59 8.16 -3.60
C VAL A 27 -11.15 7.86 -3.19
N LEU A 28 -10.56 6.83 -3.79
CA LEU A 28 -9.14 6.54 -3.64
C LEU A 28 -8.34 7.57 -4.45
N THR A 29 -7.75 8.55 -3.78
CA THR A 29 -6.85 9.54 -4.40
C THR A 29 -5.40 9.12 -4.23
N TRP A 30 -4.50 9.69 -5.04
CA TRP A 30 -3.07 9.43 -4.89
C TRP A 30 -2.54 9.82 -3.50
N ALA A 31 -2.94 10.99 -2.99
CA ALA A 31 -2.61 11.42 -1.63
C ALA A 31 -3.09 10.40 -0.57
N LEU A 32 -4.31 9.85 -0.74
CA LEU A 32 -4.86 8.84 0.16
C LEU A 32 -4.14 7.50 0.03
N LEU A 33 -3.80 7.08 -1.19
CA LEU A 33 -3.05 5.86 -1.46
C LEU A 33 -1.69 5.88 -0.75
N HIS A 34 -0.95 7.00 -0.86
CA HIS A 34 0.32 7.17 -0.17
C HIS A 34 0.16 7.22 1.35
N ALA A 35 -0.91 7.84 1.86
CA ALA A 35 -1.20 7.83 3.29
C ALA A 35 -1.47 6.40 3.81
N ILE A 36 -2.31 5.64 3.11
CA ILE A 36 -2.60 4.24 3.44
C ILE A 36 -1.32 3.40 3.37
N GLU A 37 -0.50 3.55 2.33
CA GLU A 37 0.79 2.85 2.20
C GLU A 37 1.68 3.13 3.42
N ALA A 38 1.87 4.40 3.76
CA ALA A 38 2.72 4.79 4.88
C ALA A 38 2.22 4.21 6.22
N GLU A 39 0.90 4.21 6.44
CA GLU A 39 0.28 3.61 7.62
C GLU A 39 0.44 2.09 7.67
N VAL A 40 0.19 1.40 6.57
CA VAL A 40 0.37 -0.05 6.47
C VAL A 40 1.82 -0.43 6.72
N LEU A 41 2.78 0.28 6.11
CA LEU A 41 4.20 0.05 6.34
C LEU A 41 4.59 0.34 7.80
N ALA A 42 4.02 1.37 8.43
CA ALA A 42 4.24 1.66 9.83
C ALA A 42 3.69 0.55 10.75
N GLU A 43 2.50 0.01 10.47
CA GLU A 43 1.91 -1.11 11.22
C GLU A 43 2.77 -2.37 11.10
N VAL A 44 3.17 -2.72 9.87
CA VAL A 44 4.04 -3.89 9.62
C VAL A 44 5.41 -3.68 10.27
N ALA A 45 5.99 -2.48 10.21
CA ALA A 45 7.24 -2.16 10.89
C ALA A 45 7.11 -2.24 12.42
N ALA A 46 5.97 -1.79 12.97
CA ALA A 46 5.68 -1.85 14.40
C ALA A 46 5.60 -3.29 14.94
N THR A 47 5.26 -4.27 14.09
CA THR A 47 5.32 -5.69 14.49
C THR A 47 6.75 -6.17 14.82
N GLY A 48 7.79 -5.45 14.37
CA GLY A 48 9.19 -5.79 14.58
C GLY A 48 9.65 -7.09 13.90
N LYS A 49 8.76 -7.74 13.13
CA LYS A 49 9.01 -9.05 12.50
C LYS A 49 9.80 -8.95 11.19
N HIS A 50 9.90 -7.76 10.60
CA HIS A 50 10.51 -7.55 9.29
C HIS A 50 11.61 -6.49 9.33
N SER A 51 12.78 -6.81 8.77
CA SER A 51 13.88 -5.85 8.66
C SER A 51 13.52 -4.72 7.69
N ARG A 52 13.95 -3.50 8.01
CA ARG A 52 13.74 -2.30 7.18
C ARG A 52 14.19 -2.47 5.72
N ARG A 53 15.21 -3.29 5.46
CA ARG A 53 15.66 -3.67 4.11
C ARG A 53 14.64 -4.50 3.32
N ILE A 54 13.90 -5.39 3.98
CA ILE A 54 12.83 -6.19 3.38
C ILE A 54 11.62 -5.29 3.09
N LEU A 55 11.27 -4.40 4.04
CA LEU A 55 10.23 -3.40 3.84
C LEU A 55 10.55 -2.46 2.68
N ASP A 56 11.81 -2.04 2.53
CA ASP A 56 12.25 -1.22 1.40
C ASP A 56 12.14 -1.93 0.04
N MET A 57 12.23 -3.26 0.02
CA MET A 57 12.08 -4.06 -1.21
C MET A 57 10.62 -4.27 -1.62
N ILE A 58 9.68 -4.24 -0.67
CA ILE A 58 8.25 -4.45 -0.96
C ILE A 58 7.46 -3.14 -1.07
N ARG A 59 7.94 -2.03 -0.51
CA ARG A 59 7.31 -0.71 -0.68
C ARG A 59 7.40 -0.26 -2.14
N ALA A 60 6.54 0.67 -2.53
CA ALA A 60 6.66 1.32 -3.83
C ALA A 60 8.10 1.84 -4.00
N PRO A 61 8.79 1.50 -5.12
CA PRO A 61 10.07 2.12 -5.42
C PRO A 61 9.83 3.62 -5.44
N ALA A 62 10.51 4.37 -4.56
CA ALA A 62 10.49 5.84 -4.58
C ALA A 62 11.00 6.43 -5.92
N ALA A 63 11.46 5.56 -6.83
CA ALA A 63 11.86 5.87 -8.20
C ALA A 63 10.67 5.96 -9.19
N LEU A 64 9.51 5.41 -8.85
CA LEU A 64 8.29 5.69 -9.60
C LEU A 64 7.75 7.01 -9.05
N ASP A 65 7.92 8.06 -9.84
CA ASP A 65 7.39 9.41 -9.63
C ASP A 65 5.85 9.37 -9.70
N TYR A 66 5.24 8.62 -8.78
CA TYR A 66 3.81 8.58 -8.66
C TYR A 66 3.35 9.94 -8.15
N PRO A 67 2.34 10.54 -8.79
CA PRO A 67 1.78 11.79 -8.29
C PRO A 67 1.29 11.55 -6.86
N SER A 68 1.48 12.52 -5.96
CA SER A 68 0.95 12.49 -4.59
C SER A 68 -0.22 13.46 -4.41
N ASP A 69 -0.92 13.74 -5.49
CA ASP A 69 -1.95 14.78 -5.55
C ASP A 69 -3.34 14.27 -5.11
N GLY A 70 -4.33 15.17 -5.01
CA GLY A 70 -5.73 14.82 -4.69
C GLY A 70 -6.49 14.21 -5.87
N SER A 71 -5.81 13.91 -6.98
CA SER A 71 -6.39 13.26 -8.15
C SER A 71 -6.70 11.78 -7.87
N PRO A 72 -7.73 11.20 -8.51
CA PRO A 72 -8.07 9.79 -8.33
C PRO A 72 -6.87 8.90 -8.71
N ALA A 73 -6.53 7.97 -7.82
CA ALA A 73 -5.48 7.00 -8.07
C ALA A 73 -5.95 6.06 -9.18
N SER A 74 -5.22 6.05 -10.30
CA SER A 74 -5.48 5.14 -11.40
C SER A 74 -4.17 4.51 -11.84
N PHE A 75 -4.13 3.19 -11.82
CA PHE A 75 -3.00 2.40 -12.29
C PHE A 75 -3.16 1.98 -13.75
N GLU A 76 -4.23 2.43 -14.40
CA GLU A 76 -4.53 2.13 -15.80
C GLU A 76 -3.44 2.74 -16.71
N GLY A 77 -2.64 1.86 -17.34
CA GLY A 77 -1.52 2.25 -18.21
C GLY A 77 -0.14 2.30 -17.56
N HIS A 78 -0.01 1.97 -16.26
CA HIS A 78 1.30 1.82 -15.62
C HIS A 78 1.87 0.40 -15.82
N ASP A 79 3.01 0.29 -16.50
CA ASP A 79 3.71 -0.98 -16.81
C ASP A 79 4.22 -1.72 -15.55
N PHE A 80 4.32 -1.02 -14.43
CA PHE A 80 4.78 -1.59 -13.16
C PHE A 80 3.99 -1.01 -12.00
N VAL A 81 3.16 -1.82 -11.34
CA VAL A 81 2.39 -1.43 -10.15
C VAL A 81 3.00 -2.12 -8.92
N PRO A 82 3.40 -1.37 -7.87
CA PRO A 82 3.85 -1.94 -6.62
C PRO A 82 2.80 -2.87 -6.00
N ILE A 83 3.23 -3.98 -5.41
CA ILE A 83 2.32 -4.96 -4.81
C ILE A 83 1.43 -4.30 -3.74
N VAL A 84 2.00 -3.41 -2.92
CA VAL A 84 1.24 -2.69 -1.87
C VAL A 84 0.10 -1.87 -2.47
N PHE A 85 0.36 -1.14 -3.55
CA PHE A 85 -0.67 -0.34 -4.22
C PHE A 85 -1.76 -1.19 -4.85
N GLY A 86 -1.39 -2.28 -5.52
CA GLY A 86 -2.38 -3.22 -6.07
C GLY A 86 -3.26 -3.84 -4.98
N VAL A 87 -2.68 -4.21 -3.83
CA VAL A 87 -3.45 -4.74 -2.69
C VAL A 87 -4.36 -3.67 -2.09
N ILE A 88 -3.90 -2.42 -1.97
CA ILE A 88 -4.74 -1.31 -1.47
C ILE A 88 -5.90 -1.03 -2.43
N GLU A 89 -5.66 -0.94 -3.73
CA GLU A 89 -6.70 -0.72 -4.74
C GLU A 89 -7.73 -1.86 -4.73
N GLU A 90 -7.27 -3.10 -4.73
CA GLU A 90 -8.12 -4.29 -4.71
C GLU A 90 -9.03 -4.29 -3.46
N GLU A 91 -8.45 -4.07 -2.28
CA GLU A 91 -9.21 -4.02 -1.04
C GLU A 91 -10.13 -2.79 -0.97
N TRP A 92 -9.71 -1.63 -1.49
CA TRP A 92 -10.56 -0.44 -1.58
C TRP A 92 -11.79 -0.70 -2.44
N ARG A 93 -11.61 -1.29 -3.63
CA ARG A 93 -12.68 -1.68 -4.55
C ARG A 93 -13.58 -2.78 -3.99
N ARG A 94 -13.06 -3.57 -3.05
CA ARG A 94 -13.83 -4.63 -2.37
C ARG A 94 -14.77 -4.08 -1.30
N VAL A 95 -14.37 -3.01 -0.61
CA VAL A 95 -15.15 -2.45 0.52
C VAL A 95 -16.07 -1.28 0.13
N ASN A 96 -15.96 -0.75 -1.09
CA ASN A 96 -16.70 0.42 -1.58
C ASN A 96 -17.31 0.15 -2.95
#